data_AF-A0A2D4FK52-F1
#
_entry.id   AF-A0A2D4FK52-F1
#
_cell.length_a   1.000
_cell.length_b   1.000
_cell.length_c   1.000
_cell.angle_alpha   90.00
_cell.angle_beta   90.00
_cell.angle_gamma   90.00
#
_symmetry.space_group_name_H-M   'P 1'
#
loop_
_entity.id
_entity.type
_entity.pdbx_description
1 polymer ?
#
loop_
_entity_poly.entity_id
_entity_poly.type
_entity_poly.pdbx_seq_one_letter_code
_entity_poly.pdbx_strand_id
1 'polypeptide(L)'
;MKHALRIVLRGITNDQIDPSVDVLKATALPLLKRFGIDGEELELKIIRRGMPPKGGGEVIFACPVKKVLKPIQYIDPGKIKRIRGMAYSVRVSPQIANRMVDSTRSILNKFLPDIYIHTDHMKGTSSGKSPGFGLFLVAETTNGTFLSAELASNPQGQGAAVLPEDLGVNCAKLLLEEIHRGGCVDSINQS
;
A
#
# COMPACT_ATOMS: atom_id res chain seq x y z
N MET A 1 -14.18 24.86 -19.51
CA MET A 1 -14.10 24.69 -18.04
C MET A 1 -13.36 23.40 -17.74
N LYS A 2 -12.57 23.35 -16.68
CA LYS A 2 -12.00 22.08 -16.20
C LYS A 2 -13.03 21.39 -15.30
N HIS A 3 -13.13 20.07 -15.38
CA HIS A 3 -14.07 19.27 -14.59
C HIS A 3 -13.30 18.37 -13.62
N ALA A 4 -13.92 18.08 -12.47
CA ALA A 4 -13.35 17.14 -11.51
C ALA A 4 -13.25 15.76 -12.17
N LEU A 5 -12.18 15.03 -11.87
CA LEU A 5 -11.96 13.71 -12.41
C LEU A 5 -12.68 12.70 -11.53
N ARG A 6 -13.51 11.84 -12.12
CA ARG A 6 -14.03 10.65 -11.45
C ARG A 6 -14.01 9.51 -12.44
N ILE A 7 -13.14 8.53 -12.19
CA ILE A 7 -12.91 7.41 -13.10
C ILE A 7 -12.98 6.08 -12.37
N VAL A 8 -13.42 5.07 -13.09
CA VAL A 8 -13.41 3.68 -12.64
C VAL A 8 -12.33 2.94 -13.40
N LEU A 9 -11.27 2.58 -12.71
CA LEU A 9 -10.15 1.80 -13.23
C LEU A 9 -10.44 0.32 -13.02
N ARG A 10 -10.14 -0.51 -14.03
CA ARG A 10 -10.38 -1.96 -14.01
C ARG A 10 -9.14 -2.70 -14.46
N GLY A 11 -8.75 -3.74 -13.73
CA GLY A 11 -7.54 -4.49 -14.07
C GLY A 11 -6.94 -5.24 -12.90
N ILE A 12 -5.61 -5.31 -12.88
CA ILE A 12 -4.81 -5.78 -11.75
C ILE A 12 -4.68 -4.62 -10.75
N THR A 13 -4.76 -4.92 -9.44
CA THR A 13 -4.68 -3.91 -8.38
C THR A 13 -3.39 -4.00 -7.56
N ASN A 14 -2.74 -5.16 -7.58
CA ASN A 14 -1.50 -5.43 -6.89
C ASN A 14 -0.73 -6.48 -7.71
N ASP A 15 0.54 -6.22 -7.98
CA ASP A 15 1.50 -7.19 -8.49
C ASP A 15 2.87 -7.01 -7.81
N GLN A 16 3.94 -7.47 -8.45
CA GLN A 16 5.29 -7.45 -7.89
C GLN A 16 6.17 -6.31 -8.40
N ILE A 17 5.67 -5.52 -9.36
CA ILE A 17 6.44 -4.53 -10.10
C ILE A 17 5.88 -3.13 -9.83
N ASP A 18 4.56 -2.98 -9.95
CA ASP A 18 3.88 -1.70 -9.87
C ASP A 18 3.39 -1.41 -8.44
N PRO A 19 3.36 -0.12 -8.03
CA PRO A 19 2.81 0.27 -6.75
C PRO A 19 1.35 -0.14 -6.61
N SER A 20 1.00 -0.77 -5.49
CA SER A 20 -0.39 -1.11 -5.26
C SER A 20 -1.26 0.10 -4.98
N VAL A 21 -2.55 -0.08 -5.24
CA VAL A 21 -3.59 0.89 -4.90
C VAL A 21 -3.58 1.23 -3.41
N ASP A 22 -3.24 0.27 -2.54
CA ASP A 22 -3.16 0.49 -1.11
C ASP A 22 -1.98 1.39 -0.72
N VAL A 23 -0.80 1.15 -1.29
CA VAL A 23 0.38 1.99 -1.08
C VAL A 23 0.13 3.41 -1.58
N LEU A 24 -0.39 3.57 -2.80
CA LEU A 24 -0.75 4.88 -3.35
C LEU A 24 -1.75 5.61 -2.46
N LYS A 25 -2.74 4.90 -1.92
CA LYS A 25 -3.70 5.47 -0.97
C LYS A 25 -3.03 5.97 0.30
N ALA A 26 -2.03 5.23 0.79
CA ALA A 26 -1.37 5.50 2.06
C ALA A 26 -0.22 6.51 1.98
N THR A 27 0.44 6.66 0.83
CA THR A 27 1.60 7.57 0.66
C THR A 27 1.33 8.71 -0.32
N ALA A 28 0.81 8.41 -1.51
CA ALA A 28 0.58 9.43 -2.54
C ALA A 28 -0.56 10.39 -2.15
N LEU A 29 -1.69 9.92 -1.61
CA LEU A 29 -2.78 10.82 -1.23
C LEU A 29 -2.39 11.83 -0.13
N PRO A 30 -1.73 11.45 0.98
CA PRO A 30 -1.20 12.42 1.92
C PRO A 30 -0.22 13.42 1.30
N LEU A 31 0.61 12.97 0.34
CA LEU A 31 1.53 13.85 -0.38
C LEU A 31 0.77 14.87 -1.23
N LEU A 32 -0.23 14.44 -2.02
CA LEU A 32 -1.08 15.34 -2.81
C LEU A 32 -1.79 16.38 -1.95
N LYS A 33 -2.25 16.00 -0.75
CA LYS A 33 -2.84 16.94 0.22
C LYS A 33 -1.87 18.03 0.66
N ARG A 34 -0.57 17.73 0.80
CA ARG A 34 0.45 18.75 1.12
C ARG A 34 0.58 19.81 0.02
N PHE A 35 0.40 19.40 -1.23
CA PHE A 35 0.36 20.31 -2.39
C PHE A 35 -0.98 21.07 -2.54
N GLY A 36 -1.90 20.96 -1.57
CA GLY A 36 -3.20 21.63 -1.61
C GLY A 36 -4.26 20.91 -2.45
N ILE A 37 -3.99 19.66 -2.85
CA ILE A 37 -5.01 18.78 -3.44
C ILE A 37 -5.72 18.07 -2.28
N ASP A 38 -6.60 18.82 -1.63
CA ASP A 38 -7.41 18.38 -0.50
C ASP A 38 -8.92 18.51 -0.80
N GLY A 39 -9.73 17.97 0.09
CA GLY A 39 -11.20 17.95 0.00
C GLY A 39 -11.78 16.53 0.05
N GLU A 40 -13.08 16.44 0.32
CA GLU A 40 -13.82 15.18 0.37
C GLU A 40 -13.89 14.48 -1.01
N GLU A 41 -13.66 15.22 -2.09
CA GLU A 41 -13.67 14.72 -3.45
C GLU A 41 -12.40 13.94 -3.85
N LEU A 42 -11.28 14.08 -3.11
CA LEU A 42 -10.07 13.28 -3.37
C LEU A 42 -10.21 11.90 -2.73
N GLU A 43 -10.52 10.90 -3.55
CA GLU A 43 -10.78 9.53 -3.11
C GLU A 43 -10.03 8.52 -3.98
N LEU A 44 -9.38 7.54 -3.33
CA LEU A 44 -8.92 6.31 -3.97
C LEU A 44 -9.53 5.12 -3.21
N LYS A 45 -10.44 4.40 -3.88
CA LYS A 45 -11.25 3.34 -3.26
C LYS A 45 -11.19 2.06 -4.06
N ILE A 46 -10.74 0.99 -3.42
CA ILE A 46 -10.80 -0.37 -3.97
C ILE A 46 -12.21 -0.92 -3.76
N ILE A 47 -12.90 -1.23 -4.85
CA ILE A 47 -14.23 -1.89 -4.83
C ILE A 47 -14.05 -3.40 -4.96
N ARG A 48 -13.11 -3.83 -5.81
CA ARG A 48 -12.72 -5.23 -5.99
C ARG A 48 -11.20 -5.31 -6.12
N ARG A 49 -10.56 -6.26 -5.43
CA ARG A 49 -9.14 -6.58 -5.67
C ARG A 49 -9.02 -7.45 -6.92
N GLY A 50 -7.94 -7.29 -7.67
CA GLY A 50 -7.66 -8.06 -8.88
C GLY A 50 -6.22 -8.52 -8.91
N MET A 51 -5.98 -9.82 -8.68
CA MET A 51 -4.62 -10.38 -8.71
C MET A 51 -4.27 -10.87 -10.12
N PRO A 52 -2.98 -10.81 -10.53
CA PRO A 52 -2.53 -11.43 -11.76
C PRO A 52 -2.77 -12.96 -11.73
N PRO A 53 -2.94 -13.61 -12.90
CA PRO A 53 -2.90 -13.02 -14.24
C PRO A 53 -4.26 -12.49 -14.74
N LYS A 54 -5.38 -12.95 -14.18
CA LYS A 54 -6.72 -12.64 -14.71
C LYS A 54 -7.32 -11.31 -14.23
N GLY A 55 -6.68 -10.65 -13.26
CA GLY A 55 -7.11 -9.37 -12.71
C GLY A 55 -8.55 -9.42 -12.17
N GLY A 56 -9.39 -8.50 -12.66
CA GLY A 56 -10.81 -8.38 -12.27
C GLY A 56 -11.03 -7.44 -11.08
N GLY A 57 -10.05 -6.60 -10.77
CA GLY A 57 -10.18 -5.53 -9.80
C GLY A 57 -10.92 -4.33 -10.37
N GLU A 58 -11.45 -3.51 -9.47
CA GLU A 58 -12.16 -2.28 -9.77
C GLU A 58 -11.82 -1.25 -8.70
N VAL A 59 -11.35 -0.08 -9.14
CA VAL A 59 -10.90 1.02 -8.29
C VAL A 59 -11.57 2.29 -8.75
N ILE A 60 -12.11 3.06 -7.80
CA ILE A 60 -12.63 4.39 -8.05
C ILE A 60 -11.55 5.39 -7.66
N PHE A 61 -11.19 6.26 -8.60
CA PHE A 61 -10.36 7.43 -8.34
C PHE A 61 -11.18 8.68 -8.60
N ALA A 62 -11.23 9.57 -7.62
CA ALA A 62 -11.84 10.88 -7.73
C ALA A 62 -10.83 11.96 -7.32
N CYS A 63 -10.77 13.06 -8.06
CA CYS A 63 -9.85 14.16 -7.81
C CYS A 63 -10.49 15.51 -8.16
N PRO A 64 -10.50 16.48 -7.24
CA PRO A 64 -11.06 17.81 -7.49
C PRO A 64 -10.21 18.62 -8.47
N VAL A 65 -10.81 19.63 -9.07
CA VAL A 65 -10.06 20.62 -9.86
C VAL A 65 -9.36 21.59 -8.91
N LYS A 66 -8.02 21.61 -8.93
CA LYS A 66 -7.23 22.65 -8.27
C LYS A 66 -6.63 23.58 -9.33
N LYS A 67 -6.79 24.90 -9.13
CA LYS A 67 -6.26 25.91 -10.06
C LYS A 67 -4.75 26.07 -9.92
N VAL A 68 -4.23 25.95 -8.70
CA VAL A 68 -2.83 26.16 -8.33
C VAL A 68 -2.46 25.12 -7.28
N LEU A 69 -1.22 24.61 -7.35
CA LEU A 69 -0.63 23.76 -6.32
C LEU A 69 0.15 24.61 -5.33
N LYS A 70 0.14 24.22 -4.06
CA LYS A 70 0.89 24.88 -3.00
C LYS A 70 2.34 24.35 -3.02
N PRO A 71 3.36 25.21 -3.20
CA PRO A 71 4.74 24.79 -3.02
C PRO A 71 4.99 24.42 -1.55
N ILE A 72 5.78 23.38 -1.32
CA ILE A 72 6.12 22.89 0.01
C ILE A 72 7.63 22.88 0.22
N GLN A 73 8.06 23.19 1.44
CA GLN A 73 9.41 22.90 1.91
C GLN A 73 9.33 21.66 2.79
N TYR A 74 9.95 20.58 2.35
CA TYR A 74 9.84 19.29 3.02
C TYR A 74 11.23 18.67 3.17
N ILE A 75 11.91 19.11 4.22
CA ILE A 75 13.34 18.89 4.43
C ILE A 75 13.65 18.00 5.64
N ASP A 76 12.74 17.93 6.61
CA ASP A 76 12.92 17.15 7.84
C ASP A 76 11.80 16.10 7.97
N PRO A 77 12.13 14.80 7.80
CA PRO A 77 11.16 13.73 7.95
C PRO A 77 10.78 13.49 9.41
N GLY A 78 11.58 13.95 10.40
CA GLY A 78 11.37 13.65 11.81
C GLY A 78 11.64 12.17 12.14
N LYS A 79 11.07 11.70 13.26
CA LYS A 79 11.26 10.32 13.76
C LYS A 79 10.10 9.41 13.37
N ILE A 80 10.35 8.12 13.19
CA ILE A 80 9.28 7.12 13.05
C ILE A 80 8.46 7.10 14.34
N LYS A 81 7.15 7.35 14.25
CA LYS A 81 6.25 7.32 15.41
C LYS A 81 5.46 6.03 15.52
N ARG A 82 5.09 5.43 14.37
CA ARG A 82 4.27 4.21 14.31
C ARG A 82 4.34 3.54 12.94
N ILE A 83 3.99 2.26 12.89
CA ILE A 83 3.83 1.51 11.64
C ILE A 83 2.39 1.05 11.47
N ARG A 84 1.85 1.24 10.27
CA ARG A 84 0.55 0.75 9.83
C ARG A 84 0.73 -0.16 8.61
N GLY A 85 -0.25 -1.01 8.32
CA GLY A 85 -0.21 -1.84 7.12
C GLY A 85 -1.47 -2.68 6.91
N MET A 86 -1.50 -3.41 5.80
CA MET A 86 -2.54 -4.40 5.50
C MET A 86 -1.89 -5.67 4.94
N ALA A 87 -2.19 -6.78 5.59
CA ALA A 87 -1.98 -8.13 5.05
C ALA A 87 -3.27 -8.56 4.34
N TYR A 88 -3.23 -8.72 3.02
CA TYR A 88 -4.39 -9.13 2.25
C TYR A 88 -4.27 -10.57 1.75
N SER A 89 -5.40 -11.25 1.65
CA SER A 89 -5.53 -12.59 1.08
C SER A 89 -6.78 -12.68 0.20
N VAL A 90 -6.60 -13.08 -1.06
CA VAL A 90 -7.64 -13.06 -2.09
C VAL A 90 -7.79 -14.47 -2.64
N ARG A 91 -8.99 -15.07 -2.49
CA ARG A 91 -9.30 -16.45 -2.94
C ARG A 91 -8.37 -17.53 -2.38
N VAL A 92 -7.68 -17.25 -1.28
CA VAL A 92 -6.82 -18.19 -0.54
C VAL A 92 -7.24 -18.21 0.94
N SER A 93 -6.60 -19.03 1.76
CA SER A 93 -6.94 -19.13 3.18
C SER A 93 -6.69 -17.81 3.92
N PRO A 94 -7.61 -17.34 4.79
CA PRO A 94 -7.38 -16.16 5.64
C PRO A 94 -6.18 -16.34 6.60
N GLN A 95 -5.80 -17.59 6.92
CA GLN A 95 -4.64 -17.88 7.75
C GLN A 95 -3.33 -17.36 7.16
N ILE A 96 -3.26 -17.18 5.84
CA ILE A 96 -2.09 -16.60 5.16
C ILE A 96 -1.85 -15.17 5.63
N ALA A 97 -2.90 -14.36 5.77
CA ALA A 97 -2.77 -12.98 6.26
C ALA A 97 -2.24 -12.95 7.71
N ASN A 98 -2.74 -13.82 8.58
CA ASN A 98 -2.29 -13.91 9.97
C ASN A 98 -0.80 -14.30 10.07
N ARG A 99 -0.37 -15.30 9.28
CA ARG A 99 1.04 -15.73 9.23
C ARG A 99 1.98 -14.60 8.78
N MET A 100 1.55 -13.79 7.80
CA MET A 100 2.30 -12.59 7.38
C MET A 100 2.40 -11.55 8.50
N VAL A 101 1.31 -11.32 9.24
CA VAL A 101 1.30 -10.36 10.36
C VAL A 101 2.26 -10.81 11.46
N ASP A 102 2.23 -12.08 11.83
CA ASP A 102 3.07 -12.63 12.90
C ASP A 102 4.56 -12.57 12.52
N SER A 103 4.91 -12.97 11.30
CA SER A 103 6.30 -12.94 10.83
C SER A 103 6.81 -11.49 10.68
N THR A 104 5.97 -10.57 10.23
CA THR A 104 6.31 -9.13 10.16
C THR A 104 6.59 -8.56 11.55
N ARG A 105 5.70 -8.83 12.52
CA ARG A 105 5.86 -8.39 13.91
C ARG A 105 7.10 -8.94 14.57
N SER A 106 7.51 -10.17 14.23
CA SER A 106 8.74 -10.78 14.75
C SER A 106 10.01 -9.96 14.44
N ILE A 107 9.97 -9.18 13.35
CA ILE A 107 11.06 -8.28 12.96
C ILE A 107 10.85 -6.89 13.56
N LEU A 108 9.69 -6.27 13.32
CA LEU A 108 9.50 -4.85 13.61
C LEU A 108 9.31 -4.52 15.10
N ASN A 109 8.79 -5.45 15.91
CA ASN A 109 8.61 -5.24 17.36
C ASN A 109 9.94 -5.00 18.11
N LYS A 110 11.08 -5.32 17.48
CA LYS A 110 12.41 -5.03 18.03
C LYS A 110 12.75 -3.53 18.01
N PHE A 111 12.03 -2.75 17.20
CA PHE A 111 12.33 -1.33 16.95
C PHE A 111 11.27 -0.39 17.51
N LEU A 112 9.97 -0.76 17.44
CA LEU A 112 8.89 0.01 18.05
C LEU A 112 7.69 -0.87 18.44
N PRO A 113 6.93 -0.49 19.47
CA PRO A 113 5.74 -1.24 19.89
C PRO A 113 4.45 -0.86 19.13
N ASP A 114 4.33 0.38 18.62
CA ASP A 114 3.11 0.86 17.95
C ASP A 114 3.04 0.36 16.49
N ILE A 115 2.69 -0.91 16.34
CA ILE A 115 2.59 -1.60 15.06
C ILE A 115 1.21 -2.22 14.90
N TYR A 116 0.47 -1.73 13.92
CA TYR A 116 -0.88 -2.20 13.62
C TYR A 116 -1.02 -2.59 12.15
N ILE A 117 -1.21 -3.88 11.89
CA ILE A 117 -1.39 -4.44 10.54
C ILE A 117 -2.79 -5.02 10.48
N HIS A 118 -3.65 -4.45 9.63
CA HIS A 118 -4.97 -4.98 9.37
C HIS A 118 -4.86 -6.26 8.54
N THR A 119 -5.78 -7.20 8.75
CA THR A 119 -5.94 -8.37 7.87
C THR A 119 -7.19 -8.19 7.03
N ASP A 120 -7.05 -8.27 5.70
CA ASP A 120 -8.16 -8.22 4.75
C ASP A 120 -8.23 -9.54 3.99
N HIS A 121 -9.38 -10.21 4.06
CA HIS A 121 -9.59 -11.48 3.39
C HIS A 121 -10.81 -11.38 2.49
N MET A 122 -10.61 -11.59 1.20
CA MET A 122 -11.63 -11.41 0.19
C MET A 122 -11.96 -12.74 -0.52
N LYS A 123 -13.26 -13.03 -0.60
CA LYS A 123 -13.85 -14.15 -1.36
C LYS A 123 -15.00 -13.66 -2.23
N GLY A 124 -15.40 -14.48 -3.20
CA GLY A 124 -16.55 -14.21 -4.05
C GLY A 124 -16.30 -13.09 -5.07
N THR A 125 -17.31 -12.29 -5.36
CA THR A 125 -17.28 -11.30 -6.44
C THR A 125 -16.35 -10.12 -6.20
N SER A 126 -16.00 -9.82 -4.94
CA SER A 126 -15.05 -8.75 -4.57
C SER A 126 -13.58 -9.17 -4.67
N SER A 127 -13.32 -10.45 -4.92
CA SER A 127 -11.98 -11.07 -4.91
C SER A 127 -11.37 -11.29 -6.31
N GLY A 128 -11.81 -10.50 -7.29
CA GLY A 128 -11.27 -10.57 -8.66
C GLY A 128 -11.40 -11.96 -9.27
N LYS A 129 -10.45 -12.34 -10.13
CA LYS A 129 -10.48 -13.59 -10.90
C LYS A 129 -9.31 -14.55 -10.62
N SER A 130 -8.30 -14.12 -9.86
CA SER A 130 -7.12 -14.93 -9.53
C SER A 130 -6.84 -14.91 -8.03
N PRO A 131 -6.30 -16.00 -7.47
CA PRO A 131 -5.82 -16.02 -6.09
C PRO A 131 -4.52 -15.25 -5.94
N GLY A 132 -4.27 -14.74 -4.74
CA GLY A 132 -3.03 -14.07 -4.38
C GLY A 132 -3.08 -13.52 -2.96
N PHE A 133 -1.92 -13.16 -2.44
CA PHE A 133 -1.80 -12.53 -1.13
C PHE A 133 -0.60 -11.58 -1.12
N GLY A 134 -0.58 -10.68 -0.17
CA GLY A 134 0.51 -9.74 -0.04
C GLY A 134 0.37 -8.87 1.20
N LEU A 135 1.35 -8.02 1.36
CA LEU A 135 1.49 -7.15 2.52
C LEU A 135 2.01 -5.80 2.03
N PHE A 136 1.40 -4.74 2.51
CA PHE A 136 2.02 -3.43 2.47
C PHE A 136 2.17 -2.89 3.90
N LEU A 137 3.24 -2.16 4.12
CA LEU A 137 3.57 -1.50 5.36
C LEU A 137 3.89 -0.04 5.10
N VAL A 138 3.52 0.82 6.05
CA VAL A 138 3.81 2.25 6.04
C VAL A 138 4.30 2.67 7.41
N ALA A 139 5.50 3.22 7.45
CA ALA A 139 6.04 3.92 8.61
C ALA A 139 5.63 5.39 8.54
N GLU A 140 4.91 5.85 9.55
CA GLU A 140 4.51 7.25 9.68
C GLU A 140 5.47 7.96 10.64
N THR A 141 5.90 9.15 10.26
CA THR A 141 6.78 9.97 11.09
C THR A 141 6.05 11.04 11.89
N THR A 142 6.75 11.66 12.83
CA THR A 142 6.25 12.81 13.62
C THR A 142 5.90 14.00 12.74
N ASN A 143 6.62 14.20 11.63
CA ASN A 143 6.41 15.33 10.71
C ASN A 143 5.47 14.98 9.53
N GLY A 144 4.86 13.79 9.57
CA GLY A 144 3.86 13.33 8.61
C GLY A 144 4.46 12.83 7.28
N THR A 145 5.69 12.35 7.30
CA THR A 145 6.24 11.50 6.24
C THR A 145 5.65 10.11 6.34
N PHE A 146 5.38 9.51 5.19
CA PHE A 146 4.92 8.15 5.07
C PHE A 146 5.92 7.41 4.18
N LEU A 147 6.65 6.48 4.78
CA LEU A 147 7.60 5.61 4.08
C LEU A 147 6.97 4.24 3.91
N SER A 148 6.97 3.69 2.70
CA SER A 148 6.26 2.46 2.41
C SER A 148 7.16 1.35 1.86
N ALA A 149 6.71 0.12 2.08
CA ALA A 149 7.22 -1.05 1.39
C ALA A 149 6.07 -2.03 1.18
N GLU A 150 6.12 -2.80 0.09
CA GLU A 150 5.14 -3.82 -0.20
C GLU A 150 5.74 -5.03 -0.89
N LEU A 151 5.07 -6.17 -0.75
CA LEU A 151 5.34 -7.38 -1.49
C LEU A 151 4.05 -8.11 -1.79
N ALA A 152 4.00 -8.75 -2.96
CA ALA A 152 2.92 -9.63 -3.38
C ALA A 152 3.46 -11.03 -3.72
N SER A 153 2.62 -12.04 -3.51
CA SER A 153 2.87 -13.41 -3.95
C SER A 153 3.02 -13.49 -5.47
N ASN A 154 3.79 -14.47 -5.95
CA ASN A 154 3.86 -14.74 -7.39
C ASN A 154 2.46 -15.03 -7.98
N PRO A 155 2.21 -14.66 -9.25
CA PRO A 155 0.96 -14.99 -9.92
C PRO A 155 0.67 -16.50 -9.89
N GLN A 156 -0.60 -16.87 -9.88
CA GLN A 156 -0.99 -18.28 -9.86
C GLN A 156 -0.36 -19.06 -11.03
N GLY A 157 0.37 -20.12 -10.71
CA GLY A 157 1.03 -20.98 -11.69
C GLY A 157 2.31 -20.41 -12.28
N GLN A 158 2.86 -19.34 -11.70
CA GLN A 158 4.13 -18.73 -12.11
C GLN A 158 5.10 -18.65 -10.92
N GLY A 159 6.38 -18.91 -11.17
CA GLY A 159 7.42 -18.82 -10.15
C GLY A 159 7.33 -19.89 -9.06
N ALA A 160 8.24 -19.78 -8.07
CA ALA A 160 8.23 -20.65 -6.90
C ALA A 160 7.11 -20.28 -5.93
N ALA A 161 6.67 -21.23 -5.11
CA ALA A 161 5.72 -20.95 -4.04
C ALA A 161 6.35 -19.97 -3.03
N VAL A 162 5.67 -18.86 -2.76
CA VAL A 162 6.09 -17.89 -1.75
C VAL A 162 5.49 -18.32 -0.41
N LEU A 163 6.31 -18.43 0.63
CA LEU A 163 5.83 -18.65 1.98
C LEU A 163 5.32 -17.32 2.58
N PRO A 164 4.14 -17.30 3.23
CA PRO A 164 3.63 -16.11 3.91
C PRO A 164 4.61 -15.54 4.94
N GLU A 165 5.32 -16.39 5.67
CA GLU A 165 6.30 -15.99 6.67
C GLU A 165 7.46 -15.21 6.03
N ASP A 166 8.03 -15.76 4.96
CA ASP A 166 9.11 -15.12 4.20
C ASP A 166 8.67 -13.79 3.61
N LEU A 167 7.44 -13.71 3.06
CA LEU A 167 6.89 -12.47 2.54
C LEU A 167 6.81 -11.40 3.64
N GLY A 168 6.31 -11.75 4.82
CA GLY A 168 6.24 -10.81 5.96
C GLY A 168 7.61 -10.37 6.47
N VAL A 169 8.57 -11.30 6.60
CA VAL A 169 9.96 -10.97 7.00
C VAL A 169 10.63 -10.07 5.97
N ASN A 170 10.49 -10.37 4.68
CA ASN A 170 11.14 -9.61 3.62
C ASN A 170 10.51 -8.22 3.47
N CYS A 171 9.18 -8.11 3.56
CA CYS A 171 8.50 -6.82 3.52
C CYS A 171 8.91 -5.92 4.72
N ALA A 172 9.04 -6.51 5.92
CA ALA A 172 9.56 -5.79 7.09
C ALA A 172 10.99 -5.28 6.86
N LYS A 173 11.86 -6.09 6.27
CA LYS A 173 13.24 -5.69 5.93
C LYS A 173 13.27 -4.57 4.89
N LEU A 174 12.45 -4.66 3.85
CA LEU A 174 12.32 -3.60 2.84
C LEU A 174 11.86 -2.29 3.45
N LEU A 175 10.90 -2.32 4.39
CA LEU A 175 10.49 -1.11 5.10
C LEU A 175 11.64 -0.52 5.94
N LEU A 176 12.41 -1.37 6.64
CA LEU A 176 13.57 -0.91 7.40
C LEU A 176 14.65 -0.33 6.48
N GLU A 177 14.83 -0.90 5.29
CA GLU A 177 15.72 -0.34 4.27
C GLU A 177 15.24 1.03 3.78
N GLU A 178 13.95 1.18 3.50
CA GLU A 178 13.35 2.46 3.10
C GLU A 178 13.51 3.53 4.20
N ILE A 179 13.29 3.14 5.47
CA ILE A 179 13.55 4.01 6.62
C ILE A 179 15.03 4.38 6.71
N HIS A 180 15.93 3.42 6.46
CA HIS A 180 17.38 3.64 6.55
C HIS A 180 17.89 4.57 5.45
N ARG A 181 17.39 4.46 4.22
CA ARG A 181 17.74 5.35 3.10
C ARG A 181 17.52 6.82 3.48
N GLY A 182 16.46 7.08 4.25
CA GLY A 182 16.17 8.38 4.80
C GLY A 182 15.62 9.34 3.74
N GLY A 183 14.49 9.97 4.03
CA GLY A 183 13.86 10.89 3.09
C GLY A 183 12.51 11.38 3.60
N CYS A 184 12.04 12.49 3.03
CA CYS A 184 10.70 13.02 3.33
C CYS A 184 9.60 12.39 2.47
N VAL A 185 9.97 11.68 1.40
CA VAL A 185 9.09 11.03 0.42
C VAL A 185 9.67 9.65 0.13
N ASP A 186 8.83 8.63 0.10
CA ASP A 186 9.25 7.26 -0.24
C ASP A 186 9.66 7.13 -1.70
N SER A 187 10.49 6.13 -1.99
CA SER A 187 11.05 5.85 -3.31
C SER A 187 9.97 5.75 -4.40
N ILE A 188 8.77 5.27 -4.05
CA ILE A 188 7.64 5.11 -4.98
C ILE A 188 7.09 6.46 -5.49
N ASN A 189 7.22 7.55 -4.73
CA ASN A 189 6.64 8.86 -5.06
C ASN A 189 7.68 9.91 -5.49
N GLN A 190 8.90 9.50 -5.87
CA GLN A 190 9.99 10.42 -6.22
C GLN A 190 10.10 10.76 -7.72
N SER A 191 9.27 10.18 -8.59
CA SER A 191 9.27 10.40 -10.06
C SER A 191 7.97 10.94 -10.61
#